data_AF-A0A1I4FK98-F1
#
_entry.id   AF-A0A1I4FK98-F1
#
_cell.length_a   1.000
_cell.length_b   1.000
_cell.length_c   1.000
_cell.angle_alpha   90.00
_cell.angle_beta   90.00
_cell.angle_gamma   90.00
#
_symmetry.space_group_name_H-M   'P 1'
#
loop_
_entity.id
_entity.type
_entity.pdbx_description
1 polymer ?
#
loop_
_entity_poly.entity_id
_entity_poly.type
_entity_poly.pdbx_seq_one_letter_code
_entity_poly.pdbx_strand_id
1 'polypeptide(L)'
;MAVAGRGTGRVSIAGLLCVKPGERTRLIYRTTVYHGRKHEPKGFGSADFAALLTDAHQQFRGPIMVVWDNLPAHVSAPMRAWIAARADWLLVYRLPPYAPELNPAEMGWSQCGLRRTVRS
;
A
#
# COMPACT_ATOMS: atom_id res chain seq x y z
N MET A 1 8.88 -12.67 2.28
CA MET A 1 9.27 -13.56 3.37
C MET A 1 8.20 -13.37 4.42
N ALA A 2 7.36 -14.38 4.64
CA ALA A 2 6.75 -14.45 5.96
C ALA A 2 7.95 -14.60 6.91
N VAL A 3 8.25 -13.58 7.70
CA VAL A 3 9.21 -13.75 8.79
C VAL A 3 8.57 -14.80 9.68
N ALA A 4 9.10 -16.02 9.62
CA ALA A 4 8.66 -17.12 10.44
C ALA A 4 9.09 -16.83 11.89
N GLY A 5 8.32 -15.98 12.56
CA GLY A 5 8.26 -16.02 14.01
C GLY A 5 7.65 -17.36 14.40
N ARG A 6 8.23 -18.06 15.38
CA ARG A 6 7.63 -19.26 15.98
C ARG A 6 6.18 -18.93 16.39
N GLY A 7 5.20 -19.31 15.56
CA GLY A 7 3.76 -19.07 15.75
C GLY A 7 3.00 -18.92 14.43
N THR A 8 1.66 -19.06 14.46
CA THR A 8 0.75 -18.89 13.32
C THR A 8 0.60 -17.44 12.84
N GLY A 9 1.36 -16.52 13.41
CA GLY A 9 1.26 -15.09 13.14
C GLY A 9 1.85 -14.70 11.78
N ARG A 10 1.24 -13.73 11.10
CA ARG A 10 1.74 -13.19 9.83
C ARG A 10 1.89 -11.68 9.94
N VAL A 11 3.06 -11.16 9.61
CA VAL A 11 3.27 -9.72 9.43
C VAL A 11 3.01 -9.36 7.97
N SER A 12 2.11 -8.42 7.75
CA SER A 12 1.86 -7.79 6.45
C SER A 12 2.45 -6.39 6.46
N ILE A 13 2.98 -5.96 5.33
CA ILE A 13 3.53 -4.60 5.14
C ILE A 13 2.87 -4.00 3.90
N ALA A 14 2.38 -2.77 4.03
CA ALA A 14 1.97 -1.93 2.91
C ALA A 14 2.88 -0.71 2.87
N GLY A 15 3.46 -0.40 1.71
CA GLY A 15 4.40 0.71 1.58
C GLY A 15 4.26 1.46 0.27
N LEU A 16 4.59 2.74 0.35
CA LEU A 16 4.68 3.69 -0.75
C LEU A 16 6.15 4.05 -0.93
N LEU A 17 6.66 3.76 -2.13
CA LEU A 17 7.92 4.32 -2.57
C LEU A 17 7.64 5.73 -3.11
N CYS A 18 8.10 6.74 -2.38
CA CYS A 18 7.79 8.12 -2.67
C CYS A 18 9.02 8.85 -3.20
N VAL A 19 8.85 9.51 -4.35
CA VAL A 19 9.89 10.28 -5.03
C VAL A 19 9.43 11.73 -5.16
N LYS A 20 10.31 12.67 -4.78
CA LYS A 20 10.12 14.09 -5.04
C LYS A 20 11.42 14.67 -5.62
N PRO A 21 11.38 15.36 -6.76
CA PRO A 21 12.57 15.95 -7.36
C PRO A 21 13.31 16.85 -6.37
N GLY A 22 14.63 16.69 -6.27
CA GLY A 22 15.48 17.44 -5.34
C GLY A 22 15.50 16.91 -3.90
N GLU A 23 14.77 15.84 -3.61
CA GLU A 23 14.75 15.22 -2.28
C GLU A 23 15.12 13.73 -2.34
N ARG A 24 15.57 13.19 -1.20
CA ARG A 24 15.84 11.76 -1.09
C ARG A 24 14.55 10.97 -1.22
N THR A 25 14.59 9.87 -1.97
CA THR A 25 13.51 8.88 -2.03
C THR A 25 13.18 8.37 -0.63
N ARG A 26 11.88 8.25 -0.33
CA ARG A 26 11.38 7.83 0.99
C ARG A 26 10.50 6.60 0.84
N LEU A 27 10.58 5.69 1.80
CA LEU A 27 9.64 4.57 1.93
C LEU A 27 8.73 4.86 3.11
N ILE A 28 7.46 5.17 2.84
CA ILE A 28 6.44 5.32 3.88
C ILE A 28 5.67 4.01 3.93
N TYR A 29 5.66 3.35 5.08
CA TYR A 29 5.03 2.05 5.20
C TYR A 29 4.28 1.91 6.52
N ARG A 30 3.29 1.02 6.50
CA ARG A 30 2.58 0.54 7.67
C ARG A 30 2.73 -0.97 7.76
N THR A 31 2.74 -1.47 8.99
CA THR A 31 2.79 -2.90 9.27
C THR A 31 1.53 -3.32 10.01
N THR A 32 1.10 -4.55 9.80
CA THR A 32 0.00 -5.15 10.55
C THR A 32 0.38 -6.58 10.87
N VAL A 33 0.14 -6.98 12.11
CA VAL A 33 0.41 -8.33 12.59
C VAL A 33 -0.93 -9.05 12.72
N TYR A 34 -1.09 -10.13 11.98
CA TYR A 34 -2.18 -11.08 12.14
C TYR A 34 -1.76 -12.13 13.14
N HIS A 35 -2.52 -12.32 14.22
CA HIS A 35 -2.21 -13.27 15.29
C HIS A 35 -2.96 -14.60 15.17
N GLY A 36 -3.95 -14.72 14.30
CA GLY A 36 -4.74 -15.95 14.16
C GLY A 36 -6.10 -15.91 14.85
N ARG A 37 -6.54 -14.73 15.33
CA ARG A 37 -7.78 -14.62 16.11
C ARG A 37 -9.00 -14.64 15.20
N LYS A 38 -10.10 -15.19 15.71
CA LYS A 38 -11.40 -15.16 15.03
C LYS A 38 -11.84 -13.70 14.84
N HIS A 39 -12.22 -13.32 13.62
CA HIS A 39 -12.57 -11.94 13.19
C HIS A 39 -11.41 -10.95 13.08
N GLU A 40 -10.16 -11.39 13.20
CA GLU A 40 -9.00 -10.53 12.95
C GLU A 40 -8.79 -10.33 11.43
N PRO A 41 -8.66 -9.09 10.94
CA PRO A 41 -8.36 -8.82 9.53
C PRO A 41 -7.05 -9.49 9.10
N LYS A 42 -7.10 -10.24 8.00
CA LYS A 42 -5.95 -10.99 7.45
C LYS A 42 -5.09 -10.13 6.51
N GLY A 43 -4.89 -8.85 6.85
CA GLY A 43 -4.12 -7.90 6.03
C GLY A 43 -4.75 -6.51 5.99
N PHE A 44 -4.31 -5.70 5.02
CA PHE A 44 -4.73 -4.31 4.84
C PHE A 44 -6.10 -4.21 4.16
N GLY A 45 -6.99 -3.41 4.74
CA GLY A 45 -8.24 -2.98 4.14
C GLY A 45 -8.16 -1.57 3.55
N SER A 46 -9.24 -1.12 2.92
CA SER A 46 -9.31 0.23 2.34
C SER A 46 -9.06 1.34 3.38
N ALA A 47 -9.48 1.17 4.63
CA ALA A 47 -9.22 2.15 5.69
C ALA A 47 -7.71 2.29 5.99
N ASP A 48 -6.96 1.19 5.98
CA ASP A 48 -5.53 1.23 6.25
C ASP A 48 -4.75 1.90 5.12
N PHE A 49 -5.17 1.69 3.87
CA PHE A 49 -4.60 2.39 2.71
C PHE A 49 -4.92 3.89 2.73
N ALA A 50 -6.14 4.28 3.12
CA ALA A 50 -6.52 5.68 3.30
C ALA A 50 -5.66 6.36 4.37
N ALA A 51 -5.40 5.67 5.49
CA ALA A 51 -4.52 6.17 6.53
C ALA A 51 -3.07 6.32 6.02
N LEU A 52 -2.55 5.33 5.30
CA LEU A 52 -1.21 5.39 4.69
C LEU A 52 -1.04 6.59 3.74
N LEU A 53 -2.06 6.88 2.92
CA LEU A 53 -2.06 8.03 2.01
C LEU A 53 -2.13 9.37 2.76
N THR A 54 -2.88 9.40 3.87
CA THR A 54 -2.95 10.57 4.74
C THR A 54 -1.60 10.85 5.40
N ASP A 55 -0.94 9.81 5.92
CA ASP A 55 0.40 9.90 6.51
C ASP A 55 1.42 10.39 5.48
N ALA A 56 1.32 9.90 4.24
CA ALA A 56 2.16 10.36 3.14
C ALA A 56 1.95 11.85 2.84
N HIS A 57 0.70 12.31 2.76
CA HIS A 57 0.38 13.71 2.51
C HIS A 57 0.97 14.65 3.57
N GLN A 58 0.84 14.27 4.84
CA GLN A 58 1.41 15.03 5.96
C GLN A 58 2.94 15.16 5.88
N GLN A 59 3.63 14.11 5.40
CA GLN A 59 5.09 14.10 5.26
C GLN A 59 5.60 14.85 4.02
N PHE A 60 4.80 14.91 2.95
CA PHE A 60 5.16 15.60 1.71
C PHE A 60 4.76 17.09 1.69
N ARG A 61 3.79 17.48 2.53
CA ARG A 61 3.27 18.86 2.63
C ARG A 61 2.90 19.44 1.25
N GLY A 62 2.26 18.64 0.42
CA GLY A 62 1.90 18.99 -0.95
C GLY A 62 1.07 17.92 -1.65
N PRO A 63 0.64 18.17 -2.89
CA PRO A 63 -0.13 17.22 -3.66
C PRO A 63 0.68 15.95 -3.95
N ILE A 64 0.02 14.80 -3.90
CA ILE A 64 0.62 13.49 -4.12
C ILE A 64 -0.02 12.85 -5.35
N MET A 65 0.85 12.32 -6.21
CA MET A 65 0.48 11.39 -7.26
C MET A 65 0.81 9.96 -6.82
N VAL A 66 -0.20 9.10 -6.79
CA VAL A 66 -0.08 7.69 -6.43
C VAL A 66 -0.28 6.84 -7.66
N VAL A 67 0.64 5.91 -7.91
CA VAL A 67 0.50 4.88 -8.93
C VAL A 67 0.40 3.54 -8.22
N TRP A 68 -0.69 2.81 -8.41
CA TRP A 68 -0.91 1.52 -7.73
C TRP A 68 -1.66 0.50 -8.61
N ASP A 69 -1.60 -0.77 -8.19
CA ASP A 69 -2.23 -1.91 -8.86
C ASP A 69 -3.74 -2.01 -8.57
N ASN A 70 -4.41 -2.97 -9.21
CA ASN A 70 -5.86 -3.17 -9.12
C ASN A 70 -6.28 -4.07 -7.94
N LEU A 71 -5.57 -4.02 -6.80
CA LEU A 71 -5.96 -4.78 -5.60
C LEU A 71 -7.42 -4.47 -5.21
N PRO A 72 -8.25 -5.44 -4.78
CA PRO A 72 -9.65 -5.21 -4.43
C PRO A 72 -9.87 -4.04 -3.45
N ALA A 73 -8.95 -3.87 -2.48
CA ALA A 73 -8.99 -2.77 -1.52
C ALA A 73 -8.74 -1.37 -2.15
N HIS A 74 -7.98 -1.29 -3.24
CA HIS A 74 -7.72 -0.05 -3.98
C HIS A 74 -8.89 0.33 -4.90
N VAL A 75 -9.58 -0.67 -5.44
CA VAL A 75 -10.69 -0.46 -6.40
C VAL A 75 -12.07 -0.42 -5.75
N SER A 76 -12.15 -0.65 -4.43
CA SER A 76 -13.40 -0.68 -3.68
C SER A 76 -14.15 0.65 -3.78
N ALA A 77 -15.49 0.60 -3.74
CA ALA A 77 -16.32 1.79 -3.77
C ALA A 77 -15.99 2.79 -2.64
N PRO A 78 -15.77 2.35 -1.37
CA PRO A 78 -15.34 3.25 -0.30
C PRO A 78 -14.01 3.95 -0.60
N MET A 79 -13.04 3.22 -1.17
CA MET A 79 -11.75 3.81 -1.52
C MET A 79 -11.89 4.85 -2.63
N ARG A 80 -12.67 4.55 -3.68
CA ARG A 80 -12.94 5.50 -4.77
C ARG A 80 -13.61 6.78 -4.26
N ALA A 81 -14.60 6.65 -3.39
CA ALA A 81 -15.27 7.80 -2.78
C ALA A 81 -14.29 8.62 -1.91
N TRP A 82 -13.44 7.94 -1.14
CA TRP A 82 -12.43 8.58 -0.29
C TRP A 82 -11.41 9.38 -1.11
N ILE A 83 -10.96 8.83 -2.25
CA ILE A 83 -10.05 9.50 -3.18
C ILE A 83 -10.74 10.69 -3.85
N ALA A 84 -11.97 10.52 -4.34
CA ALA A 84 -12.71 11.59 -5.00
C ALA A 84 -12.92 12.80 -4.09
N ALA A 85 -13.16 12.57 -2.79
CA ALA A 85 -13.29 13.62 -1.80
C ALA A 85 -11.99 14.40 -1.51
N ARG A 86 -10.85 13.98 -2.08
CA ARG A 86 -9.49 14.54 -1.87
C ARG A 86 -8.79 14.88 -3.18
N ALA A 87 -9.57 15.08 -4.25
CA ALA A 87 -9.04 15.35 -5.59
C ALA A 87 -8.24 16.68 -5.67
N ASP A 88 -8.32 17.54 -4.65
CA ASP A 88 -7.57 18.78 -4.52
C ASP A 88 -6.07 18.56 -4.26
N TRP A 89 -5.69 17.45 -3.61
CA TRP A 89 -4.29 17.12 -3.33
C TRP A 89 -3.89 15.70 -3.71
N LEU A 90 -4.83 14.80 -4.05
CA LEU A 90 -4.56 13.41 -4.34
C LEU A 90 -4.94 13.04 -5.77
N LEU A 91 -3.93 12.66 -6.56
CA LEU A 91 -4.11 12.12 -7.90
C LEU A 91 -3.73 10.64 -7.94
N VAL A 92 -4.62 9.79 -8.44
CA VAL A 92 -4.43 8.34 -8.43
C VAL A 92 -4.45 7.78 -9.84
N TYR A 93 -3.34 7.15 -10.25
CA TYR A 93 -3.22 6.39 -11.49
C TYR A 93 -3.23 4.89 -11.19
N ARG A 94 -4.00 4.15 -11.99
CA ARG A 94 -4.06 2.69 -11.91
C ARG A 94 -3.22 2.08 -13.02
N LEU A 95 -2.43 1.08 -12.65
CA LEU A 95 -1.71 0.27 -13.64
C LEU A 95 -2.68 -0.61 -14.43
N PRO A 96 -2.36 -0.96 -15.69
CA PRO A 96 -3.09 -1.97 -16.42
C PRO A 96 -3.13 -3.28 -15.62
N PRO A 97 -4.23 -4.05 -15.70
CA PRO A 97 -4.30 -5.35 -15.05
C PRO A 97 -3.21 -6.28 -15.60
N TYR A 98 -2.59 -7.06 -14.70
CA TYR A 98 -1.53 -8.04 -15.01
C TYR A 98 -0.21 -7.48 -15.56
N ALA A 99 0.18 -6.26 -15.17
CA ALA A 99 1.50 -5.69 -15.47
C ALA A 99 2.38 -5.50 -14.20
N PRO A 100 2.72 -6.58 -13.46
CA PRO A 100 3.54 -6.49 -12.24
C PRO A 100 4.92 -5.84 -12.47
N GLU A 101 5.49 -6.02 -13.66
CA GLU A 101 6.75 -5.42 -14.10
C GLU A 101 6.71 -3.89 -14.14
N LEU A 102 5.52 -3.29 -14.26
CA LEU A 102 5.33 -1.84 -14.29
C LEU A 102 5.13 -1.24 -12.89
N ASN A 103 5.10 -2.06 -11.85
CA ASN A 103 5.01 -1.59 -10.47
C ASN A 103 6.42 -1.51 -9.86
N PRO A 104 7.06 -0.32 -9.77
CA PRO A 104 8.39 -0.20 -9.20
C PRO A 104 8.45 -0.65 -7.73
N ALA A 105 7.32 -0.64 -7.02
CA ALA A 105 7.24 -1.21 -5.69
C ALA A 105 7.47 -2.73 -5.71
N GLU A 106 7.04 -3.46 -6.75
CA GLU A 106 7.32 -4.91 -6.86
C GLU A 106 8.80 -5.24 -7.03
N MET A 107 9.56 -4.40 -7.73
CA MET A 107 11.02 -4.51 -7.76
C MET A 107 11.62 -4.29 -6.37
N GLY A 108 11.15 -3.27 -5.65
CA GLY A 108 11.56 -2.99 -4.27
C GLY A 108 11.21 -4.12 -3.29
N TRP A 109 10.01 -4.69 -3.39
CA TRP A 109 9.60 -5.82 -2.55
C TRP A 109 10.41 -7.08 -2.85
N SER A 110 10.71 -7.35 -4.13
CA SER A 110 11.55 -8.48 -4.56
C SER A 110 12.97 -8.39 -3.99
N GLN A 111 13.58 -7.19 -4.00
CA GLN A 111 14.90 -6.93 -3.42
C GLN A 111 14.92 -7.12 -1.90
N CYS A 112 13.82 -6.79 -1.20
CA CYS A 112 13.65 -7.04 0.23
C CYS A 112 13.17 -8.47 0.56
N GLY A 113 13.05 -9.35 -0.44
CA GLY A 113 12.56 -10.71 -0.29
C GLY A 113 11.09 -10.80 0.15
N LEU A 114 10.29 -9.74 0.04
CA LEU A 114 8.87 -9.67 0.41
C LEU A 114 7.99 -10.14 -0.75
N ARG A 115 7.03 -11.04 -0.48
CA ARG A 115 6.15 -11.63 -1.51
C ARG A 115 4.74 -11.10 -1.33
N ARG A 116 4.20 -10.45 -2.37
CA ARG A 116 2.78 -10.09 -2.42
C ARG A 116 1.94 -11.37 -2.29
N THR A 117 1.07 -11.41 -1.29
CA THR A 117 0.07 -12.46 -1.16
C THR A 117 -1.30 -11.83 -1.44
N VAL A 118 -1.75 -11.91 -2.68
CA VAL A 118 -3.12 -11.56 -3.06
C VAL A 118 -3.92 -12.85 -2.99
N ARG A 119 -4.92 -12.93 -2.10
CA ARG A 119 -5.93 -14.00 -2.15
C ARG A 119 -7.21 -13.40 -2.72
N SER A 120 -7.64 -13.98 -3.85
CA SER A 120 -8.96 -13.85 -4.46
C SER A 120 -10.07 -14.33 -3.53
#